data_AF-A0A947P4M8-F1
#
_entry.id   AF-A0A947P4M8-F1
#
_cell.length_a   1.000
_cell.length_b   1.000
_cell.length_c   1.000
_cell.angle_alpha   90.00
_cell.angle_beta   90.00
_cell.angle_gamma   90.00
#
_symmetry.space_group_name_H-M   'P 1'
#
loop_
_entity.id
_entity.type
_entity.pdbx_description
1 polymer ?
#
loop_
_entity_poly.entity_id
_entity_poly.type
_entity_poly.pdbx_seq_one_letter_code
_entity_poly.pdbx_strand_id
1 'polypeptide(L)'
;MKKSIVQKTRIPGLGLLGAAIAILVSGCGGGGGGSASGGIGGTGSVYGSVTGTVIEAYGDHGEYFWVTSVNNNTDRHPFTMDLPAGTGFHLVMITSEGTPEQVVTPIGFQDASGTIHTRLVLTDGIRVDLGHINLPTVKSEIPAGVDNDDDGIWDVPLVLDDYSETGAKNPLRQVDADDDGVIDWDDDDHGDPEHQADDDQQDKDHDGVINVYDHDFSPSSHDQDHDGIDDDMDENPTNSHSVKR
;
A
#
# COMPACT_ATOMS: atom_id res chain seq x y z
N MET A 1 -27.25 54.51 69.16
CA MET A 1 -26.10 53.98 69.93
C MET A 1 -25.00 53.57 68.94
N LYS A 2 -23.75 53.97 69.24
CA LYS A 2 -22.45 53.52 68.72
C LYS A 2 -22.12 53.65 67.21
N LYS A 3 -21.11 54.50 66.94
CA LYS A 3 -20.28 54.59 65.73
C LYS A 3 -19.13 53.56 65.80
N SER A 4 -18.66 53.09 64.63
CA SER A 4 -17.30 52.59 64.26
C SER A 4 -17.47 51.65 63.03
N ILE A 5 -16.61 51.50 62.01
CA ILE A 5 -15.19 51.84 61.72
C ILE A 5 -15.00 51.82 60.18
N VAL A 6 -13.83 52.32 59.76
CA VAL A 6 -13.31 52.76 58.46
C VAL A 6 -12.89 51.63 57.47
N GLN A 7 -12.88 52.02 56.17
CA GLN A 7 -12.18 51.55 54.94
C GLN A 7 -11.11 50.44 55.06
N LYS A 8 -10.85 49.57 54.06
CA LYS A 8 -10.41 49.78 52.66
C LYS A 8 -10.18 48.37 52.06
N THR A 9 -10.23 48.16 50.73
CA THR A 9 -9.13 47.58 49.89
C THR A 9 -9.58 47.44 48.42
N ARG A 10 -8.60 47.44 47.51
CA ARG A 10 -8.55 47.96 46.13
C ARG A 10 -8.95 47.00 45.00
N ILE A 11 -9.22 47.65 43.86
CA ILE A 11 -9.32 47.26 42.44
C ILE A 11 -8.04 46.55 41.93
N PRO A 12 -8.11 45.72 40.88
CA PRO A 12 -7.84 46.14 39.48
C PRO A 12 -8.88 45.53 38.50
N GLY A 13 -9.14 45.97 37.26
CA GLY A 13 -8.49 46.86 36.30
C GLY A 13 -8.69 46.28 34.89
N LEU A 14 -8.92 47.14 33.87
CA LEU A 14 -8.96 46.89 32.40
C LEU A 14 -10.13 46.02 31.88
N GLY A 15 -10.85 46.32 30.81
CA GLY A 15 -10.67 47.26 29.69
C GLY A 15 -10.94 46.51 28.37
N LEU A 16 -11.60 47.18 27.39
CA LEU A 16 -11.83 46.76 25.98
C LEU A 16 -12.90 45.66 25.76
N LEU A 17 -13.59 45.51 24.62
CA LEU A 17 -13.96 46.32 23.44
C LEU A 17 -14.82 45.37 22.58
N GLY A 18 -15.90 45.85 21.95
CA GLY A 18 -16.37 45.33 20.65
C GLY A 18 -17.30 44.12 20.60
N ALA A 19 -18.37 44.26 19.82
CA ALA A 19 -18.83 43.22 18.89
C ALA A 19 -19.75 43.88 17.85
N ALA A 20 -19.23 44.05 16.63
CA ALA A 20 -20.03 44.33 15.44
C ALA A 20 -20.47 43.00 14.83
N ILE A 21 -21.76 42.91 14.49
CA ILE A 21 -22.40 41.75 13.87
C ILE A 21 -22.12 41.80 12.37
N ALA A 22 -21.55 40.72 11.82
CA ALA A 22 -21.53 40.43 10.38
C ALA A 22 -22.02 38.99 10.19
N ILE A 23 -23.14 38.85 9.48
CA ILE A 23 -23.74 37.58 9.09
C ILE A 23 -23.14 37.22 7.72
N LEU A 24 -22.29 36.20 7.69
CA LEU A 24 -21.92 35.48 6.47
C LEU A 24 -22.79 34.23 6.39
N VAL A 25 -23.68 34.18 5.41
CA VAL A 25 -24.42 32.97 5.07
C VAL A 25 -23.55 32.16 4.13
N SER A 26 -22.89 31.13 4.67
CA SER A 26 -22.26 30.05 3.92
C SER A 26 -23.35 29.14 3.35
N GLY A 27 -23.40 29.02 2.02
CA GLY A 27 -24.16 28.00 1.34
C GLY A 27 -23.46 26.65 1.52
N CYS A 28 -24.06 25.80 2.34
CA CYS A 28 -23.82 24.37 2.45
C CYS A 28 -24.78 23.65 1.50
N GLY A 29 -24.30 22.63 0.77
CA GLY A 29 -25.20 21.65 0.14
C GLY A 29 -24.67 21.05 -1.15
N GLY A 30 -23.92 19.95 -1.02
CA GLY A 30 -23.49 19.10 -2.12
C GLY A 30 -22.62 17.96 -1.59
N GLY A 31 -23.23 17.06 -0.81
CA GLY A 31 -22.57 15.87 -0.30
C GLY A 31 -22.60 14.75 -1.34
N GLY A 32 -21.43 14.34 -1.78
CA GLY A 32 -21.17 12.96 -2.20
C GLY A 32 -20.47 12.29 -1.03
N GLY A 33 -21.04 11.18 -0.55
CA GLY A 33 -20.46 10.42 0.54
C GLY A 33 -19.19 9.75 0.07
N GLY A 34 -18.04 10.27 0.49
CA GLY A 34 -16.86 9.43 0.64
C GLY A 34 -17.16 8.52 1.82
N SER A 35 -17.33 7.23 1.55
CA SER A 35 -17.13 6.21 2.56
C SER A 35 -15.66 6.32 2.96
N ALA A 36 -15.39 7.10 4.00
CA ALA A 36 -14.15 6.91 4.74
C ALA A 36 -14.31 5.56 5.44
N SER A 37 -13.79 4.49 4.82
CA SER A 37 -13.20 3.41 5.60
C SER A 37 -12.26 4.08 6.61
N GLY A 38 -12.23 3.57 7.83
CA GLY A 38 -11.46 4.16 8.92
C GLY A 38 -9.96 4.05 8.68
N GLY A 39 -9.42 4.81 7.72
CA GLY A 39 -8.02 4.81 7.38
C GLY A 39 -7.20 5.22 8.59
N ILE A 40 -6.37 4.30 9.06
CA ILE A 40 -5.32 4.57 10.03
C ILE A 40 -4.37 5.55 9.34
N GLY A 41 -4.54 6.86 9.58
CA GLY A 41 -3.69 7.87 8.97
C GLY A 41 -2.23 7.64 9.36
N GLY A 42 -1.38 7.30 8.40
CA GLY A 42 -0.01 6.89 8.69
C GLY A 42 0.76 6.38 7.47
N THR A 43 2.01 6.00 7.68
CA THR A 43 2.84 5.36 6.64
C THR A 43 3.64 4.20 7.24
N GLY A 44 3.58 3.04 6.60
CA GLY A 44 4.52 1.94 6.82
C GLY A 44 5.61 1.94 5.75
N SER A 45 6.67 1.16 5.97
CA SER A 45 7.73 0.98 4.97
C SER A 45 8.03 -0.49 4.72
N VAL A 46 8.22 -0.83 3.45
CA VAL A 46 8.79 -2.12 3.01
C VAL A 46 10.21 -1.87 2.54
N TYR A 47 11.17 -2.72 2.96
CA TYR A 47 12.56 -2.60 2.54
C TYR A 47 13.21 -3.96 2.33
N GLY A 48 14.28 -3.98 1.55
CA GLY A 48 15.02 -5.21 1.26
C GLY A 48 16.07 -4.99 0.20
N SER A 49 16.45 -6.06 -0.48
CA SER A 49 17.29 -6.01 -1.67
C SER A 49 16.79 -6.95 -2.74
N VAL A 50 16.92 -6.56 -4.01
CA VAL A 50 16.45 -7.35 -5.15
C VAL A 50 17.53 -7.38 -6.23
N THR A 51 17.58 -8.45 -7.04
CA THR A 51 18.40 -8.47 -8.27
C THR A 51 17.83 -7.53 -9.35
N GLY A 52 16.58 -7.09 -9.17
CA GLY A 52 15.80 -6.25 -10.07
C GLY A 52 16.09 -4.75 -10.01
N THR A 53 15.25 -4.03 -10.73
CA THR A 53 15.43 -2.60 -11.09
C THR A 53 14.33 -1.75 -10.49
N VAL A 54 13.07 -2.13 -10.70
CA VAL A 54 11.88 -1.39 -10.26
C VAL A 54 11.07 -2.27 -9.32
N ILE A 55 10.53 -1.65 -8.28
CA ILE A 55 9.54 -2.23 -7.39
C ILE A 55 8.32 -1.35 -7.47
N GLU A 56 7.17 -1.95 -7.72
CA GLU A 56 5.87 -1.29 -7.83
C GLU A 56 4.93 -1.81 -6.73
N ALA A 57 4.02 -0.96 -6.32
CA ALA A 57 2.95 -1.27 -5.39
C ALA A 57 1.63 -0.71 -5.91
N TYR A 58 0.62 -1.57 -5.99
CA TYR A 58 -0.72 -1.27 -6.48
C TYR A 58 -1.70 -1.41 -5.33
N GLY A 59 -2.37 -0.32 -4.97
CA GLY A 59 -3.29 -0.22 -3.84
C GLY A 59 -4.72 -0.59 -4.23
N ASP A 60 -5.51 -1.04 -3.26
CA ASP A 60 -6.90 -1.48 -3.47
C ASP A 60 -7.81 -0.46 -4.15
N HIS A 61 -7.45 0.82 -4.13
CA HIS A 61 -8.24 1.92 -4.66
C HIS A 61 -7.54 2.66 -5.82
N GLY A 62 -6.55 2.02 -6.47
CA GLY A 62 -5.80 2.57 -7.60
C GLY A 62 -4.60 3.43 -7.21
N GLU A 63 -4.22 3.42 -5.92
CA GLU A 63 -2.99 4.06 -5.52
C GLU A 63 -1.78 3.33 -6.12
N TYR A 64 -0.95 4.06 -6.87
CA TYR A 64 0.24 3.48 -7.49
C TYR A 64 1.51 4.15 -6.98
N PHE A 65 2.40 3.33 -6.43
CA PHE A 65 3.72 3.73 -5.93
C PHE A 65 4.80 2.90 -6.60
N TRP A 66 5.96 3.52 -6.83
CA TRP A 66 7.12 2.79 -7.34
C TRP A 66 8.42 3.37 -6.85
N VAL A 67 9.43 2.51 -6.74
CA VAL A 67 10.81 2.88 -6.41
C VAL A 67 11.78 2.15 -7.33
N THR A 68 12.97 2.72 -7.50
CA THR A 68 14.07 2.03 -8.18
C THR A 68 15.04 1.52 -7.13
N SER A 69 15.45 0.25 -7.23
CA SER A 69 16.53 -0.29 -6.40
C SER A 69 17.84 0.44 -6.68
N VAL A 70 18.70 0.56 -5.67
CA VAL A 70 19.99 1.26 -5.82
C VAL A 70 21.05 0.27 -6.32
N ASN A 71 21.46 0.40 -7.58
CA ASN A 71 22.57 -0.39 -8.09
C ASN A 71 23.86 -0.04 -7.34
N ASN A 72 24.37 -1.02 -6.58
CA ASN A 72 25.58 -0.93 -5.78
C ASN A 72 26.71 -1.83 -6.34
N ASN A 73 26.58 -2.26 -7.60
CA ASN A 73 27.46 -3.21 -8.30
C ASN A 73 27.51 -4.60 -7.64
N THR A 74 26.42 -5.02 -7.00
CA THR A 74 26.20 -6.38 -6.48
C THR A 74 24.91 -6.94 -7.06
N ASP A 75 24.61 -8.21 -6.79
CA ASP A 75 23.30 -8.82 -7.06
C ASP A 75 22.23 -8.43 -6.03
N ARG A 76 22.59 -7.62 -5.03
CA ARG A 76 21.73 -7.20 -3.92
C ARG A 76 21.51 -5.69 -3.96
N HIS A 77 20.64 -5.22 -4.84
CA HIS A 77 20.31 -3.81 -4.95
C HIS A 77 19.30 -3.41 -3.86
N PRO A 78 19.67 -2.59 -2.86
CA PRO A 78 18.76 -2.22 -1.79
C PRO A 78 17.65 -1.28 -2.28
N PHE A 79 16.48 -1.38 -1.66
CA PHE A 79 15.35 -0.48 -1.85
C PHE A 79 14.64 -0.22 -0.53
N THR A 80 13.84 0.85 -0.50
CA THR A 80 12.88 1.15 0.56
C THR A 80 11.70 1.86 -0.10
N MET A 81 10.49 1.47 0.24
CA MET A 81 9.25 2.05 -0.27
C MET A 81 8.34 2.36 0.91
N ASP A 82 7.89 3.61 0.99
CA ASP A 82 6.92 4.05 2.00
C ASP A 82 5.51 3.99 1.40
N LEU A 83 4.61 3.27 2.07
CA LEU A 83 3.23 3.05 1.64
C LEU A 83 2.25 3.59 2.70
N PRO A 84 1.07 4.08 2.30
CA PRO A 84 -0.02 4.39 3.22
C PRO A 84 -0.32 3.22 4.15
N ALA A 85 -0.52 3.51 5.44
CA ALA A 85 -0.99 2.50 6.39
C ALA A 85 -2.50 2.26 6.24
N GLY A 86 -2.96 1.03 6.48
CA GLY A 86 -4.37 0.63 6.41
C GLY A 86 -4.95 0.48 5.00
N THR A 87 -4.12 0.58 3.95
CA THR A 87 -4.48 0.21 2.57
C THR A 87 -3.76 -1.08 2.22
N GLY A 88 -4.43 -2.01 1.54
CA GLY A 88 -3.82 -3.21 0.99
C GLY A 88 -3.05 -2.90 -0.28
N PHE A 89 -1.86 -3.47 -0.41
CA PHE A 89 -1.00 -3.32 -1.58
C PHE A 89 -0.54 -4.65 -2.13
N HIS A 90 -0.61 -4.78 -3.45
CA HIS A 90 0.05 -5.82 -4.21
C HIS A 90 1.43 -5.35 -4.67
N LEU A 91 2.45 -6.19 -4.49
CA LEU A 91 3.82 -5.84 -4.87
C LEU A 91 4.23 -6.56 -6.15
N VAL A 92 4.84 -5.80 -7.07
CA VAL A 92 5.45 -6.34 -8.29
C VAL A 92 6.90 -5.90 -8.36
N MET A 93 7.79 -6.82 -8.75
CA MET A 93 9.20 -6.51 -8.94
C MET A 93 9.61 -6.78 -10.38
N ILE A 94 10.31 -5.82 -10.98
CA ILE A 94 10.67 -5.83 -12.40
C ILE A 94 12.19 -5.83 -12.55
N THR A 95 12.72 -6.83 -13.25
CA THR A 95 14.12 -6.88 -13.68
C THR A 95 14.23 -6.49 -15.15
N SER A 96 15.39 -5.94 -15.53
CA SER A 96 15.67 -5.59 -16.94
C SER A 96 14.58 -4.70 -17.59
N GLU A 97 14.02 -3.78 -16.79
CA GLU A 97 12.91 -2.90 -17.17
C GLU A 97 13.21 -2.12 -18.46
N GLY A 98 12.21 -2.08 -19.36
CA GLY A 98 12.31 -1.40 -20.66
C GLY A 98 13.18 -2.13 -21.70
N THR A 99 13.61 -3.36 -21.43
CA THR A 99 14.40 -4.18 -22.37
C THR A 99 13.62 -5.38 -22.89
N PRO A 100 14.05 -6.02 -24.00
CA PRO A 100 13.44 -7.26 -24.46
C PRO A 100 13.53 -8.44 -23.48
N GLU A 101 14.40 -8.33 -22.48
CA GLU A 101 14.64 -9.34 -21.44
C GLU A 101 13.93 -8.99 -20.12
N GLN A 102 13.01 -8.02 -20.14
CA GLN A 102 12.22 -7.65 -18.97
C GLN A 102 11.53 -8.87 -18.37
N VAL A 103 11.61 -8.98 -17.05
CA VAL A 103 10.86 -9.98 -16.27
C VAL A 103 10.03 -9.24 -15.22
N VAL A 104 8.73 -9.52 -15.20
CA VAL A 104 7.77 -9.00 -14.22
C VAL A 104 7.40 -10.13 -13.27
N THR A 105 7.53 -9.89 -11.97
CA THR A 105 7.30 -10.91 -10.94
C THR A 105 6.34 -10.37 -9.88
N PRO A 106 5.06 -10.82 -9.87
CA PRO A 106 4.16 -10.61 -8.75
C PRO A 106 4.71 -11.28 -7.49
N ILE A 107 4.53 -10.63 -6.34
CA ILE A 107 5.07 -11.10 -5.06
C ILE A 107 3.92 -11.56 -4.18
N GLY A 108 4.00 -12.81 -3.75
CA GLY A 108 3.08 -13.39 -2.79
C GLY A 108 3.78 -13.82 -1.50
N PHE A 109 3.01 -14.26 -0.53
CA PHE A 109 3.49 -14.76 0.75
C PHE A 109 2.45 -15.70 1.33
N GLN A 110 2.91 -16.72 2.05
CA GLN A 110 2.01 -17.71 2.65
C GLN A 110 1.63 -17.33 4.09
N ASP A 111 0.48 -17.80 4.57
CA ASP A 111 0.08 -17.75 5.99
C ASP A 111 0.44 -19.05 6.74
N ALA A 112 0.01 -19.16 8.01
CA ALA A 112 0.18 -20.35 8.85
C ALA A 112 -0.44 -21.63 8.30
N SER A 113 -1.48 -21.51 7.47
CA SER A 113 -2.18 -22.63 6.83
C SER A 113 -1.50 -23.08 5.53
N GLY A 114 -0.62 -22.24 4.97
CA GLY A 114 0.01 -22.41 3.67
C GLY A 114 -0.80 -21.83 2.51
N THR A 115 -1.84 -21.03 2.80
CA THR A 115 -2.57 -20.27 1.78
C THR A 115 -1.70 -19.11 1.34
N ILE A 116 -1.66 -18.85 0.03
CA ILE A 116 -0.89 -17.76 -0.57
C ILE A 116 -1.77 -16.52 -0.62
N HIS A 117 -1.19 -15.39 -0.23
CA HIS A 117 -1.74 -14.05 -0.27
C HIS A 117 -0.80 -13.14 -1.05
N THR A 118 -1.35 -12.17 -1.77
CA THR A 118 -0.60 -11.16 -2.56
C THR A 118 -0.84 -9.74 -2.07
N ARG A 119 -1.92 -9.54 -1.32
CA ARG A 119 -2.31 -8.27 -0.69
C ARG A 119 -1.68 -8.10 0.69
N LEU A 120 -0.86 -7.05 0.87
CA LEU A 120 -0.18 -6.72 2.12
C LEU A 120 -0.74 -5.42 2.70
N VAL A 121 -1.20 -5.45 3.95
CA VAL A 121 -1.59 -4.26 4.72
C VAL A 121 -0.47 -3.88 5.68
N LEU A 122 -0.24 -2.57 5.87
CA LEU A 122 0.76 -2.06 6.80
C LEU A 122 0.12 -1.22 7.90
N THR A 123 0.60 -1.37 9.14
CA THR A 123 0.29 -0.46 10.25
C THR A 123 1.16 0.81 10.20
N ASP A 124 0.70 1.92 10.80
CA ASP A 124 1.49 3.15 10.88
C ASP A 124 2.85 2.94 11.57
N GLY A 125 3.93 3.42 10.93
CA GLY A 125 5.29 3.35 11.44
C GLY A 125 5.95 1.98 11.39
N ILE A 126 5.26 0.94 10.89
CA ILE A 126 5.83 -0.40 10.75
C ILE A 126 6.96 -0.39 9.70
N ARG A 127 7.93 -1.27 9.88
CA ARG A 127 9.04 -1.48 8.93
C ARG A 127 9.21 -2.95 8.65
N VAL A 128 8.82 -3.36 7.46
CA VAL A 128 8.84 -4.75 7.00
C VAL A 128 10.10 -5.02 6.20
N ASP A 129 10.88 -6.01 6.61
CA ASP A 129 12.09 -6.46 5.93
C ASP A 129 11.75 -7.65 5.01
N LEU A 130 11.81 -7.48 3.70
CA LEU A 130 11.62 -8.56 2.73
C LEU A 130 12.90 -9.39 2.52
N GLY A 131 14.01 -9.02 3.15
CA GLY A 131 15.29 -9.70 2.98
C GLY A 131 15.89 -9.50 1.59
N HIS A 132 16.41 -10.58 0.99
CA HIS A 132 16.88 -10.56 -0.38
C HIS A 132 16.04 -11.44 -1.30
N ILE A 133 15.44 -10.81 -2.30
CA ILE A 133 14.62 -11.46 -3.30
C ILE A 133 15.48 -11.62 -4.56
N ASN A 134 15.86 -12.85 -4.85
CA ASN A 134 16.61 -13.17 -6.07
C ASN A 134 15.63 -13.42 -7.21
N LEU A 135 15.76 -12.63 -8.28
CA LEU A 135 14.87 -12.69 -9.45
C LEU A 135 15.66 -13.01 -10.72
N PRO A 136 15.07 -13.73 -11.69
CA PRO A 136 15.59 -13.85 -13.05
C PRO A 136 15.87 -12.48 -13.66
N THR A 137 16.98 -12.33 -14.38
CA THR A 137 17.31 -11.07 -15.07
C THR A 137 17.10 -11.13 -16.58
N VAL A 138 16.78 -12.32 -17.08
CA VAL A 138 16.44 -12.59 -18.47
C VAL A 138 15.31 -13.62 -18.52
N LYS A 139 14.52 -13.60 -19.59
CA LYS A 139 13.34 -14.48 -19.72
C LYS A 139 13.71 -15.96 -19.67
N SER A 140 14.87 -16.34 -20.23
CA SER A 140 15.34 -17.74 -20.22
C SER A 140 15.68 -18.29 -18.83
N GLU A 141 15.74 -17.44 -17.81
CA GLU A 141 15.97 -17.83 -16.42
C GLU A 141 14.66 -18.05 -15.64
N ILE A 142 13.50 -17.72 -16.23
CA ILE A 142 12.19 -17.98 -15.61
C ILE A 142 11.99 -19.51 -15.49
N PRO A 143 11.56 -20.02 -14.32
CA PRO A 143 11.31 -21.44 -14.15
C PRO A 143 10.23 -21.96 -15.12
N ALA A 144 10.41 -23.21 -15.59
CA ALA A 144 9.44 -23.81 -16.50
C ALA A 144 8.05 -23.94 -15.84
N GLY A 145 7.01 -23.50 -16.55
CA GLY A 145 5.62 -23.53 -16.09
C GLY A 145 5.20 -22.34 -15.21
N VAL A 146 6.06 -21.32 -15.10
CA VAL A 146 5.76 -20.05 -14.42
C VAL A 146 5.37 -18.95 -15.40
N ASP A 147 5.96 -18.94 -16.60
CA ASP A 147 5.60 -18.08 -17.73
C ASP A 147 5.23 -19.04 -18.87
N ASN A 148 3.93 -19.26 -19.10
CA ASN A 148 3.45 -20.28 -20.02
C ASN A 148 3.36 -19.80 -21.47
N ASP A 149 3.36 -18.49 -21.71
CA ASP A 149 3.27 -17.88 -23.03
C ASP A 149 4.56 -17.15 -23.49
N ASP A 150 5.62 -17.23 -22.68
CA ASP A 150 6.98 -16.71 -22.89
C ASP A 150 7.02 -15.17 -23.04
N ASP A 151 6.09 -14.47 -22.39
CA ASP A 151 5.96 -13.02 -22.50
C ASP A 151 6.85 -12.23 -21.51
N GLY A 152 7.43 -12.91 -20.52
CA GLY A 152 8.28 -12.36 -19.47
C GLY A 152 7.53 -11.96 -18.20
N ILE A 153 6.25 -12.24 -18.09
CA ILE A 153 5.44 -12.05 -16.88
C ILE A 153 5.26 -13.43 -16.23
N TRP A 154 5.31 -13.47 -14.89
CA TRP A 154 5.00 -14.70 -14.17
C TRP A 154 3.49 -14.84 -14.04
N ASP A 155 2.93 -15.95 -14.52
CA ASP A 155 1.52 -16.37 -14.39
C ASP A 155 1.16 -16.82 -12.95
N VAL A 156 2.11 -16.75 -12.02
CA VAL A 156 1.92 -17.10 -10.61
C VAL A 156 2.83 -16.24 -9.74
N PRO A 157 2.42 -15.87 -8.52
CA PRO A 157 3.25 -15.07 -7.63
C PRO A 157 4.48 -15.83 -7.14
N LEU A 158 5.62 -15.11 -7.03
CA LEU A 158 6.78 -15.58 -6.28
C LEU A 158 6.47 -15.51 -4.78
N VAL A 159 6.31 -16.67 -4.15
CA VAL A 159 6.02 -16.76 -2.72
C VAL A 159 7.28 -16.49 -1.90
N LEU A 160 7.26 -15.41 -1.12
CA LEU A 160 8.28 -15.11 -0.12
C LEU A 160 8.07 -15.97 1.11
N ASP A 161 9.04 -16.84 1.39
CA ASP A 161 9.10 -17.61 2.60
C ASP A 161 10.45 -17.41 3.32
N ASP A 162 10.44 -17.61 4.64
CA ASP A 162 11.63 -17.53 5.50
C ASP A 162 12.61 -18.70 5.28
N TYR A 163 12.25 -19.66 4.41
CA TYR A 163 12.98 -20.90 4.18
C TYR A 163 13.74 -20.91 2.85
N SER A 164 13.50 -19.92 2.00
CA SER A 164 14.18 -19.75 0.72
C SER A 164 15.67 -19.53 0.94
N GLU A 165 16.51 -20.28 0.20
CA GLU A 165 17.97 -20.10 0.22
C GLU A 165 18.40 -18.71 -0.26
N THR A 166 17.48 -17.93 -0.84
CA THR A 166 17.67 -16.55 -1.30
C THR A 166 17.81 -15.56 -0.13
N GLY A 167 17.25 -15.90 1.03
CA GLY A 167 17.19 -15.02 2.19
C GLY A 167 16.06 -13.99 2.10
N ALA A 168 15.02 -14.29 1.32
CA ALA A 168 13.76 -13.55 1.38
C ALA A 168 13.07 -13.81 2.73
N LYS A 169 12.13 -12.94 3.08
CA LYS A 169 11.39 -13.02 4.33
C LYS A 169 9.92 -12.82 4.09
N ASN A 170 9.11 -13.56 4.82
CA ASN A 170 7.67 -13.43 4.78
C ASN A 170 7.23 -12.17 5.56
N PRO A 171 6.47 -11.24 4.94
CA PRO A 171 6.03 -10.01 5.58
C PRO A 171 4.99 -10.24 6.68
N LEU A 172 4.09 -11.23 6.54
CA LEU A 172 3.02 -11.51 7.52
C LEU A 172 3.57 -11.95 8.90
N ARG A 173 4.82 -12.39 8.96
CA ARG A 173 5.49 -12.72 10.23
C ARG A 173 6.00 -11.51 10.99
N GLN A 174 5.86 -10.32 10.43
CA GLN A 174 6.45 -9.06 10.92
C GLN A 174 5.40 -7.98 11.20
N VAL A 175 4.15 -8.20 10.77
CA VAL A 175 3.05 -7.23 10.82
C VAL A 175 1.88 -7.82 11.62
N ASP A 176 1.16 -6.90 12.24
CA ASP A 176 -0.12 -7.05 12.93
C ASP A 176 -0.88 -5.78 12.50
N ALA A 177 -1.52 -5.85 11.33
CA ALA A 177 -1.87 -4.66 10.56
C ALA A 177 -3.02 -3.87 11.19
N ASP A 178 -3.95 -4.56 11.82
CA ASP A 178 -5.12 -4.00 12.50
C ASP A 178 -4.92 -3.84 14.03
N ASP A 179 -3.75 -4.22 14.56
CA ASP A 179 -3.30 -4.04 15.96
C ASP A 179 -4.22 -4.77 16.97
N ASP A 180 -4.71 -5.95 16.58
CA ASP A 180 -5.58 -6.80 17.41
C ASP A 180 -4.78 -7.67 18.40
N GLY A 181 -3.47 -7.79 18.19
CA GLY A 181 -2.52 -8.54 19.01
C GLY A 181 -2.17 -9.94 18.47
N VAL A 182 -2.67 -10.31 17.29
CA VAL A 182 -2.30 -11.48 16.51
C VAL A 182 -1.49 -11.01 15.30
N ILE A 183 -0.39 -11.70 14.99
CA ILE A 183 0.39 -11.35 13.79
C ILE A 183 -0.35 -11.86 12.55
N ASP A 184 -0.29 -11.13 11.44
CA ASP A 184 -1.03 -11.44 10.22
C ASP A 184 -0.75 -12.86 9.69
N TRP A 185 0.41 -13.45 10.03
CA TRP A 185 0.75 -14.83 9.69
C TRP A 185 -0.19 -15.86 10.34
N ASP A 186 -0.61 -15.62 11.58
CA ASP A 186 -1.50 -16.48 12.37
C ASP A 186 -2.94 -15.91 12.46
N ASP A 187 -3.19 -14.76 11.85
CA ASP A 187 -4.50 -14.11 11.79
C ASP A 187 -5.35 -14.66 10.62
N ASP A 188 -6.66 -14.75 10.81
CA ASP A 188 -7.61 -15.17 9.77
C ASP A 188 -7.96 -14.02 8.80
N ASP A 189 -7.81 -12.75 9.22
CA ASP A 189 -8.12 -11.58 8.38
C ASP A 189 -6.88 -10.92 7.75
N HIS A 190 -5.68 -11.35 8.17
CA HIS A 190 -4.40 -10.88 7.68
C HIS A 190 -4.25 -9.34 7.70
N GLY A 191 -4.85 -8.70 8.71
CA GLY A 191 -4.72 -7.27 8.93
C GLY A 191 -5.80 -6.42 8.27
N ASP A 192 -6.87 -7.03 7.75
CA ASP A 192 -8.06 -6.30 7.28
C ASP A 192 -9.38 -7.05 7.55
N PRO A 193 -10.00 -6.83 8.73
CA PRO A 193 -11.26 -7.49 9.10
C PRO A 193 -12.47 -7.07 8.24
N GLU A 194 -12.38 -5.96 7.48
CA GLU A 194 -13.48 -5.47 6.65
C GLU A 194 -13.36 -5.92 5.18
N HIS A 195 -12.17 -6.36 4.76
CA HIS A 195 -11.93 -6.79 3.39
C HIS A 195 -12.54 -8.17 3.09
N GLN A 196 -13.23 -8.25 1.96
CA GLN A 196 -13.67 -9.52 1.39
C GLN A 196 -12.84 -9.79 0.14
N ALA A 197 -12.42 -11.04 -0.07
CA ALA A 197 -11.61 -11.41 -1.23
C ALA A 197 -12.23 -10.94 -2.56
N ASP A 198 -13.57 -11.01 -2.69
CA ASP A 198 -14.31 -10.57 -3.88
C ASP A 198 -14.21 -9.04 -4.15
N ASP A 199 -13.70 -8.26 -3.20
CA ASP A 199 -13.55 -6.80 -3.29
C ASP A 199 -12.16 -6.36 -3.79
N ASP A 200 -11.23 -7.28 -4.06
CA ASP A 200 -9.93 -6.94 -4.65
C ASP A 200 -10.11 -6.38 -6.07
N GLN A 201 -9.83 -5.09 -6.24
CA GLN A 201 -9.93 -4.42 -7.55
C GLN A 201 -8.68 -4.65 -8.39
N GLN A 202 -7.55 -4.98 -7.78
CA GLN A 202 -6.27 -5.16 -8.47
C GLN A 202 -6.05 -6.59 -8.97
N ASP A 203 -6.74 -7.58 -8.40
CA ASP A 203 -6.69 -8.99 -8.79
C ASP A 203 -8.12 -9.54 -8.85
N LYS A 204 -8.76 -9.41 -10.02
CA LYS A 204 -10.22 -9.61 -10.18
C LYS A 204 -10.66 -11.07 -10.27
N ASP A 205 -9.75 -11.96 -10.64
CA ASP A 205 -10.01 -13.39 -10.80
C ASP A 205 -9.29 -14.26 -9.76
N HIS A 206 -8.52 -13.61 -8.88
CA HIS A 206 -7.95 -14.14 -7.64
C HIS A 206 -6.87 -15.20 -7.85
N ASP A 207 -6.04 -15.01 -8.87
CA ASP A 207 -4.95 -15.91 -9.20
C ASP A 207 -3.58 -15.44 -8.65
N GLY A 208 -3.52 -14.21 -8.14
CA GLY A 208 -2.33 -13.57 -7.57
C GLY A 208 -1.49 -12.77 -8.57
N VAL A 209 -1.92 -12.64 -9.82
CA VAL A 209 -1.36 -11.74 -10.82
C VAL A 209 -2.22 -10.49 -10.89
N ILE A 210 -1.61 -9.31 -10.80
CA ILE A 210 -2.39 -8.06 -10.85
C ILE A 210 -2.92 -7.81 -12.27
N ASN A 211 -4.13 -7.27 -12.37
CA ASN A 211 -4.89 -7.04 -13.60
C ASN A 211 -4.09 -6.37 -14.73
N VAL A 212 -3.20 -5.42 -14.42
CA VAL A 212 -2.35 -4.74 -15.43
C VAL A 212 -1.32 -5.67 -16.09
N TYR A 213 -0.93 -6.73 -15.40
CA TYR A 213 0.01 -7.76 -15.86
C TYR A 213 -0.65 -9.11 -16.13
N ASP A 214 -1.93 -9.25 -15.79
CA ASP A 214 -2.67 -10.48 -16.00
C ASP A 214 -3.18 -10.57 -17.44
N HIS A 215 -2.81 -11.67 -18.07
CA HIS A 215 -3.08 -11.95 -19.47
C HIS A 215 -4.47 -12.52 -19.74
N ASP A 216 -5.09 -13.16 -18.75
CA ASP A 216 -6.45 -13.70 -18.89
C ASP A 216 -7.52 -12.81 -18.24
N PHE A 217 -7.09 -11.79 -17.47
CA PHE A 217 -7.91 -10.62 -17.17
C PHE A 217 -8.33 -9.86 -18.44
N SER A 218 -9.56 -9.37 -18.42
CA SER A 218 -10.13 -8.53 -19.47
C SER A 218 -10.55 -7.18 -18.88
N PRO A 219 -9.79 -6.09 -19.14
CA PRO A 219 -10.07 -4.79 -18.55
C PRO A 219 -11.39 -4.21 -19.03
N SER A 220 -11.95 -3.31 -18.21
CA SER A 220 -13.09 -2.50 -18.61
C SER A 220 -12.74 -1.62 -19.82
N SER A 221 -13.76 -1.21 -20.57
CA SER A 221 -13.59 -0.19 -21.61
C SER A 221 -13.42 1.23 -21.05
N HIS A 222 -13.64 1.40 -19.74
CA HIS A 222 -13.52 2.67 -19.01
C HIS A 222 -12.39 2.55 -17.99
N ASP A 223 -11.18 2.38 -18.50
CA ASP A 223 -9.95 2.33 -17.71
C ASP A 223 -8.94 3.19 -18.47
N GLN A 224 -8.75 4.43 -18.02
CA GLN A 224 -8.02 5.45 -18.76
C GLN A 224 -6.50 5.28 -18.68
N ASP A 225 -5.97 4.85 -17.55
CA ASP A 225 -4.53 4.64 -17.35
C ASP A 225 -4.09 3.18 -17.48
N HIS A 226 -5.05 2.27 -17.70
CA HIS A 226 -4.86 0.86 -18.00
C HIS A 226 -4.21 0.10 -16.84
N ASP A 227 -4.53 0.47 -15.60
CA ASP A 227 -4.06 -0.23 -14.41
C ASP A 227 -4.93 -1.45 -14.05
N GLY A 228 -6.04 -1.64 -14.77
CA GLY A 228 -6.96 -2.76 -14.59
C GLY A 228 -8.14 -2.47 -13.67
N ILE A 229 -8.28 -1.25 -13.15
CA ILE A 229 -9.46 -0.79 -12.39
C ILE A 229 -10.34 0.09 -13.30
N ASP A 230 -11.67 -0.06 -13.18
CA ASP A 230 -12.59 0.86 -13.89
C ASP A 230 -12.51 2.26 -13.27
N ASP A 231 -12.52 3.30 -14.11
CA ASP A 231 -12.46 4.73 -13.75
C ASP A 231 -13.50 5.12 -12.67
N ASP A 232 -14.60 4.37 -12.54
CA ASP A 232 -15.63 4.63 -11.52
C ASP A 232 -15.31 4.08 -10.13
N MET A 233 -14.36 3.16 -10.03
CA MET A 233 -13.84 2.55 -8.79
C MET A 233 -12.40 2.98 -8.47
N ASP A 234 -11.69 3.57 -9.43
CA ASP A 234 -10.32 4.04 -9.28
C ASP A 234 -10.28 5.46 -8.65
N GLU A 235 -9.54 5.62 -7.55
CA GLU A 235 -9.28 6.93 -6.92
C GLU A 235 -8.20 7.75 -7.65
N ASN A 236 -7.48 7.13 -8.60
CA ASN A 236 -6.42 7.68 -9.42
C ASN A 236 -6.57 7.34 -10.94
N PRO A 237 -7.73 7.61 -11.58
CA PRO A 237 -8.13 7.14 -12.94
C PRO A 237 -7.32 7.70 -14.13
N THR A 238 -6.17 8.30 -13.87
CA THR A 238 -5.30 8.90 -14.89
C THR A 238 -3.82 8.78 -14.52
N ASN A 239 -3.52 8.01 -13.48
CA ASN A 239 -2.24 7.90 -12.79
C ASN A 239 -1.57 9.26 -12.46
N SER A 240 -2.38 10.31 -12.30
CA SER A 240 -1.92 11.69 -12.08
C SER A 240 -1.31 11.91 -10.70
N HIS A 241 -1.49 10.94 -9.80
CA HIS A 241 -0.94 10.94 -8.44
C HIS A 241 0.19 9.92 -8.22
N SER A 242 0.75 9.31 -9.26
CA SER A 242 1.95 8.44 -9.15
C SER A 242 3.07 9.12 -8.35
N VAL A 243 3.44 8.55 -7.20
CA VAL A 243 4.51 9.08 -6.36
C VAL A 243 5.72 8.18 -6.43
N LYS A 244 6.78 8.67 -7.07
CA LYS A 244 8.12 8.08 -6.89
C LYS A 244 8.57 8.36 -5.46
N ARG A 245 8.73 7.32 -4.64
CA ARG A 245 9.24 7.44 -3.25
C ARG A 245 10.64 6.87 -3.08
#